data_AF-A2ELT9-F1
#
_entry.id   AF-A2ELT9-F1
#
_cell.length_a   1.000
_cell.length_b   1.000
_cell.length_c   1.000
_cell.angle_alpha   90.00
_cell.angle_beta   90.00
_cell.angle_gamma   90.00
#
_symmetry.space_group_name_H-M   'P 1'
#
loop_
_entity.id
_entity.type
_entity.pdbx_description
1 polymer ?
#
loop_
_entity_poly.entity_id
_entity_poly.type
_entity_poly.pdbx_seq_one_letter_code
_entity_poly.pdbx_strand_id
1 'polypeptide(L)'
;MNGSFGIGANPYYQVYGSGGGGGYYGGGAGNVVLSCVGSGSGGSSFISGYKNCNAIAKEYTLNNPIHPGKPYHYSGFVFSTPTMKDGVETKYIGNGQARITIIDNYFDFKISCMLFYSMRQNTLYFYIFLIIDS
;
A
#
# COMPACT_ATOMS: atom_id res chain seq x y z
N MET A 1 -14.90 2.36 -15.81
CA MET A 1 -15.10 1.56 -14.57
C MET A 1 -13.89 1.81 -13.72
N ASN A 2 -14.07 2.45 -12.56
CA ASN A 2 -12.96 3.04 -11.81
C ASN A 2 -12.85 2.36 -10.46
N GLY A 3 -11.61 2.12 -10.02
CA GLY A 3 -11.36 1.73 -8.64
C GLY A 3 -11.47 2.94 -7.72
N SER A 4 -11.41 2.69 -6.42
CA SER A 4 -11.38 3.71 -5.38
C SER A 4 -10.22 3.44 -4.43
N PHE A 5 -10.09 4.26 -3.39
CA PHE A 5 -9.13 3.98 -2.32
C PHE A 5 -9.31 2.56 -1.77
N GLY A 6 -8.25 1.74 -1.83
CA GLY A 6 -8.24 0.35 -1.33
C GLY A 6 -8.97 -0.68 -2.19
N ILE A 7 -9.79 -0.27 -3.17
CA ILE A 7 -10.78 -1.16 -3.81
C ILE A 7 -10.64 -1.07 -5.33
N GLY A 8 -10.40 -2.21 -5.99
CA GLY A 8 -10.39 -2.29 -7.45
C GLY A 8 -11.80 -2.22 -8.04
N ALA A 9 -11.91 -1.77 -9.29
CA ALA A 9 -13.22 -1.65 -9.94
C ALA A 9 -13.84 -3.02 -10.24
N ASN A 10 -15.17 -3.09 -10.25
CA ASN A 10 -15.90 -4.23 -10.79
C ASN A 10 -16.07 -4.12 -12.31
N PRO A 11 -16.02 -5.24 -13.05
CA PRO A 11 -16.32 -5.27 -14.48
C PRO A 11 -17.81 -5.08 -14.73
N TYR A 12 -18.16 -4.49 -15.88
CA TYR A 12 -19.55 -4.26 -16.29
C TYR A 12 -20.23 -5.59 -16.63
N TYR A 13 -19.51 -6.47 -17.33
CA TYR A 13 -19.93 -7.85 -17.58
C TYR A 13 -19.12 -8.81 -16.71
N GLN A 14 -19.66 -9.18 -15.55
CA GLN A 14 -18.98 -10.04 -14.57
C GLN A 14 -18.63 -11.45 -15.09
N VAL A 15 -19.33 -11.93 -16.12
CA VAL A 15 -19.08 -13.26 -16.73
C VAL A 15 -17.81 -13.26 -17.58
N TYR A 16 -17.44 -12.13 -18.17
CA TYR A 16 -16.39 -12.06 -19.18
C TYR A 16 -15.26 -11.09 -18.81
N GLY A 17 -15.57 -9.93 -18.21
CA GLY A 17 -14.56 -8.95 -17.82
C GLY A 17 -13.92 -9.29 -16.48
N SER A 18 -12.64 -8.95 -16.31
CA SER A 18 -11.97 -9.03 -15.01
C SER A 18 -12.07 -7.73 -14.23
N GLY A 19 -12.14 -7.84 -12.90
CA GLY A 19 -12.03 -6.69 -12.00
C GLY A 19 -10.66 -6.04 -12.02
N GLY A 20 -10.59 -4.82 -11.53
CA GLY A 20 -9.32 -4.13 -11.26
C GLY A 20 -8.67 -4.65 -9.99
N GLY A 21 -7.36 -4.53 -9.90
CA GLY A 21 -6.62 -4.76 -8.66
C GLY A 21 -6.89 -3.66 -7.64
N GLY A 22 -6.87 -4.01 -6.35
CA GLY A 22 -6.82 -3.03 -5.27
C GLY A 22 -5.49 -2.28 -5.24
N GLY A 23 -5.33 -1.40 -4.26
CA GLY A 23 -4.14 -0.56 -4.09
C GLY A 23 -4.47 0.67 -3.28
N TYR A 24 -3.50 1.57 -3.11
CA TYR A 24 -3.79 2.86 -2.51
C TYR A 24 -4.80 3.64 -3.37
N TYR A 25 -4.61 3.64 -4.68
CA TYR A 25 -5.66 3.96 -5.65
C TYR A 25 -5.98 2.70 -6.45
N GLY A 26 -7.22 2.21 -6.36
CA GLY A 26 -7.65 1.00 -7.05
C GLY A 26 -7.64 1.13 -8.56
N GLY A 27 -7.28 0.04 -9.23
CA GLY A 27 -7.25 -0.06 -10.69
C GLY A 27 -8.64 -0.12 -11.33
N GLY A 28 -8.69 0.20 -12.62
CA GLY A 28 -9.89 0.06 -13.43
C GLY A 28 -10.16 -1.39 -13.83
N ALA A 29 -11.43 -1.72 -14.11
CA ALA A 29 -11.82 -3.04 -14.57
C ALA A 29 -11.68 -3.15 -16.09
N GLY A 30 -11.48 -4.39 -16.56
CA GLY A 30 -11.49 -4.72 -17.98
C GLY A 30 -12.90 -4.67 -18.56
N ASN A 31 -13.01 -4.37 -19.85
CA ASN A 31 -14.28 -4.37 -20.58
C ASN A 31 -14.25 -5.35 -21.76
N VAL A 32 -15.41 -5.63 -22.35
CA VAL A 32 -15.57 -6.55 -23.47
C VAL A 32 -16.18 -5.83 -24.67
N VAL A 33 -15.57 -5.99 -25.83
CA VAL A 33 -16.07 -5.45 -27.12
C VAL A 33 -15.82 -6.48 -28.21
N LEU A 34 -16.85 -6.83 -29.00
CA LEU A 34 -16.74 -7.69 -30.19
C LEU A 34 -15.93 -8.98 -29.95
N SER A 35 -16.27 -9.73 -28.89
CA SER A 35 -15.57 -10.97 -28.50
C SER A 35 -14.10 -10.81 -28.06
N CYS A 36 -13.64 -9.58 -27.82
CA CYS A 36 -12.35 -9.31 -27.17
C CYS A 36 -12.57 -8.96 -25.69
N VAL A 37 -11.86 -9.66 -24.80
CA VAL A 37 -11.91 -9.43 -23.36
C VAL A 37 -10.69 -8.62 -22.92
N GLY A 38 -10.91 -7.42 -22.42
CA GLY A 38 -9.89 -6.61 -21.75
C GLY A 38 -9.68 -7.07 -20.31
N SER A 39 -8.44 -6.93 -19.83
CA SER A 39 -8.08 -7.20 -18.43
C SER A 39 -8.20 -5.93 -17.58
N GLY A 40 -8.58 -6.08 -16.31
CA GLY A 40 -8.46 -5.00 -15.33
C GLY A 40 -7.01 -4.63 -15.05
N SER A 41 -6.79 -3.36 -14.71
CA SER A 41 -5.47 -2.85 -14.34
C SER A 41 -5.18 -3.13 -12.86
N GLY A 42 -3.89 -3.17 -12.50
CA GLY A 42 -3.48 -3.09 -11.10
C GLY A 42 -3.84 -1.72 -10.48
N GLY A 43 -4.00 -1.68 -9.16
CA GLY A 43 -4.00 -0.43 -8.42
C GLY A 43 -2.58 0.04 -8.10
N SER A 44 -2.47 1.29 -7.63
CA SER A 44 -1.18 1.92 -7.35
C SER A 44 -0.65 1.55 -5.96
N SER A 45 0.68 1.46 -5.84
CA SER A 45 1.36 1.53 -4.54
C SER A 45 1.40 2.97 -4.02
N PHE A 46 1.67 3.15 -2.73
CA PHE A 46 1.86 4.45 -2.11
C PHE A 46 2.96 4.38 -1.06
N ILE A 47 3.81 5.40 -1.03
CA ILE A 47 4.87 5.56 -0.04
C ILE A 47 4.74 6.96 0.55
N SER A 48 4.46 7.03 1.86
CA SER A 48 4.36 8.31 2.57
C SER A 48 5.68 9.06 2.50
N GLY A 49 5.67 10.28 1.96
CA GLY A 49 6.86 11.12 1.77
C GLY A 49 7.58 10.93 0.43
N TYR A 50 7.16 10.00 -0.43
CA TYR A 50 7.74 9.88 -1.77
C TYR A 50 7.17 10.94 -2.71
N LYS A 51 8.02 11.53 -3.55
CA LYS A 51 7.62 12.59 -4.48
C LYS A 51 6.49 12.11 -5.40
N ASN A 52 5.60 13.04 -5.78
CA ASN A 52 4.46 12.80 -6.68
C ASN A 52 3.41 11.81 -6.15
N CYS A 53 3.54 11.28 -4.93
CA CYS A 53 2.43 10.63 -4.26
C CYS A 53 1.42 11.67 -3.76
N ASN A 54 0.15 11.32 -3.79
CA ASN A 54 -0.93 12.10 -3.23
C ASN A 54 -1.63 11.25 -2.17
N ALA A 55 -1.54 11.65 -0.90
CA ALA A 55 -2.19 10.92 0.17
C ALA A 55 -3.71 11.15 0.16
N ILE A 56 -4.42 10.39 0.98
CA ILE A 56 -5.77 10.76 1.41
C ILE A 56 -5.69 11.60 2.69
N ALA A 57 -6.64 12.50 2.90
CA ALA A 57 -6.79 13.19 4.19
C ALA A 57 -7.38 12.25 5.25
N LYS A 58 -7.26 12.61 6.54
CA LYS A 58 -7.82 11.82 7.65
C LYS A 58 -9.35 11.73 7.56
N GLU A 59 -9.97 12.77 7.03
CA GLU A 59 -11.40 12.93 6.85
C GLU A 59 -11.93 12.28 5.56
N TYR A 60 -11.05 11.59 4.81
CA TYR A 60 -11.44 10.91 3.57
C TYR A 60 -12.53 9.87 3.85
N THR A 61 -13.56 9.90 3.01
CA THR A 61 -14.52 8.80 2.88
C THR A 61 -14.79 8.57 1.39
N LEU A 62 -15.37 7.42 1.03
CA LEU A 62 -15.74 7.17 -0.37
C LEU A 62 -16.73 8.21 -0.92
N ASN A 63 -17.58 8.77 -0.06
CA ASN A 63 -18.57 9.80 -0.43
C ASN A 63 -18.00 11.23 -0.35
N ASN A 64 -16.84 11.41 0.28
CA ASN A 64 -16.14 12.69 0.41
C ASN A 64 -14.64 12.48 0.19
N PRO A 65 -14.21 12.25 -1.06
CA PRO A 65 -12.81 12.00 -1.37
C PRO A 65 -12.00 13.30 -1.24
N ILE A 66 -11.11 13.35 -0.24
CA ILE A 66 -10.23 14.49 0.02
C ILE A 66 -8.79 14.08 -0.22
N HIS A 67 -8.14 14.73 -1.18
CA HIS A 67 -6.75 14.53 -1.55
C HIS A 67 -5.97 15.84 -1.44
N PRO A 68 -5.02 15.99 -0.49
CA PRO A 68 -4.38 17.27 -0.17
C PRO A 68 -3.30 17.68 -1.19
N GLY A 69 -3.01 16.87 -2.21
CA GLY A 69 -1.94 17.14 -3.17
C GLY A 69 -0.54 16.98 -2.57
N LYS A 70 -0.43 16.28 -1.43
CA LYS A 70 0.82 16.09 -0.68
C LYS A 70 1.07 14.60 -0.42
N PRO A 71 2.33 14.16 -0.34
CA PRO A 71 2.65 12.75 -0.16
C PRO A 71 2.62 12.29 1.30
N TYR A 72 2.21 13.13 2.25
CA TYR A 72 2.28 12.83 3.68
C TYR A 72 1.00 12.16 4.15
N HIS A 73 1.11 10.90 4.58
CA HIS A 73 -0.01 10.15 5.13
C HIS A 73 -0.51 10.78 6.43
N TYR A 74 -1.83 10.78 6.65
CA TYR A 74 -2.45 11.38 7.85
C TYR A 74 -2.05 10.72 9.17
N SER A 75 -1.41 9.54 9.14
CA SER A 75 -0.86 8.89 10.32
C SER A 75 0.35 9.64 10.91
N GLY A 76 0.95 10.56 10.16
CA GLY A 76 2.18 11.25 10.57
C GLY A 76 3.46 10.44 10.33
N PHE A 77 3.35 9.16 9.96
CA PHE A 77 4.51 8.34 9.57
C PHE A 77 4.92 8.64 8.12
N VAL A 78 6.14 9.13 7.95
CA VAL A 78 6.69 9.58 6.67
C VAL A 78 8.11 9.07 6.53
N PHE A 79 8.48 8.57 5.35
CA PHE A 79 9.86 8.24 5.06
C PHE A 79 10.65 9.51 4.74
N SER A 80 11.77 9.73 5.43
CA SER A 80 12.78 10.72 5.05
C SER A 80 13.70 10.08 4.00
N THR A 81 13.76 10.62 2.79
CA THR A 81 14.58 10.12 1.67
C THR A 81 14.23 8.74 1.08
N PRO A 82 12.94 8.43 0.81
CA PRO A 82 12.57 7.17 0.18
C PRO A 82 13.10 7.08 -1.27
N THR A 83 13.64 5.92 -1.65
CA THR A 83 14.05 5.62 -3.02
C THR A 83 13.19 4.50 -3.60
N MET A 84 12.45 4.78 -4.68
CA MET A 84 11.76 3.75 -5.46
C MET A 84 12.67 3.29 -6.59
N LYS A 85 12.96 2.00 -6.63
CA LYS A 85 13.67 1.34 -7.73
C LYS A 85 12.64 0.71 -8.67
N ASP A 86 12.96 0.66 -9.95
CA ASP A 86 12.14 -0.02 -10.93
C ASP A 86 12.17 -1.54 -10.73
N GLY A 87 11.17 -2.23 -11.26
CA GLY A 87 11.03 -3.68 -11.09
C GLY A 87 12.03 -4.53 -11.87
N VAL A 88 12.90 -3.92 -12.69
CA VAL A 88 13.93 -4.61 -13.49
C VAL A 88 15.26 -4.62 -12.73
N GLU A 89 15.20 -4.70 -11.40
CA GLU A 89 16.40 -4.86 -10.59
C GLU A 89 16.76 -6.35 -10.52
N THR A 90 17.64 -6.82 -11.42
CA THR A 90 18.13 -8.21 -11.47
C THR A 90 18.93 -8.62 -10.23
N LYS A 91 19.23 -7.67 -9.34
CA LYS A 91 19.98 -7.90 -8.11
C LYS A 91 19.23 -8.77 -7.09
N TYR A 92 17.90 -8.80 -7.14
CA TYR A 92 17.08 -9.56 -6.20
C TYR A 92 16.20 -10.58 -6.95
N ILE A 93 16.54 -11.85 -6.84
CA ILE A 93 15.70 -12.96 -7.34
C ILE A 93 14.52 -13.12 -6.38
N GLY A 94 13.31 -12.68 -6.78
CA GLY A 94 12.10 -12.89 -5.98
C GLY A 94 10.95 -11.93 -6.29
N ASN A 95 9.86 -12.09 -5.54
CA ASN A 95 8.74 -11.15 -5.54
C ASN A 95 9.17 -9.81 -4.90
N GLY A 96 8.53 -8.70 -5.29
CA GLY A 96 8.89 -7.35 -4.82
C GLY A 96 9.09 -7.29 -3.30
N GLN A 97 10.26 -6.79 -2.87
CA GLN A 97 10.65 -6.66 -1.46
C GLN A 97 10.56 -5.20 -1.02
N ALA A 98 9.97 -4.95 0.15
CA ALA A 98 10.13 -3.69 0.86
C ALA A 98 11.18 -3.86 1.96
N ARG A 99 12.22 -3.02 1.97
CA ARG A 99 13.20 -2.92 3.06
C ARG A 99 13.03 -1.59 3.76
N ILE A 100 12.77 -1.61 5.07
CA ILE A 100 12.62 -0.42 5.90
C ILE A 100 13.83 -0.36 6.84
N THR A 101 14.61 0.73 6.74
CA THR A 101 15.75 1.01 7.63
C THR A 101 15.39 2.20 8.51
N ILE A 102 15.46 2.02 9.83
CA ILE A 102 15.18 3.07 10.82
C ILE A 102 16.49 3.82 11.08
N ILE A 103 16.46 5.16 10.98
CA ILE A 103 17.66 6.02 11.09
C ILE A 103 17.82 6.60 12.52
N ASP A 104 16.80 6.49 13.38
CA ASP A 104 16.83 7.01 14.76
C ASP A 104 17.51 6.07 15.75
N ASN A 105 17.91 6.63 16.90
CA ASN A 105 18.58 5.92 18.01
C ASN A 105 17.85 4.63 18.35
N TYR A 106 18.48 3.51 17.99
CA TYR A 106 18.04 2.13 18.16
C TYR A 106 17.50 1.81 19.58
N PHE A 107 17.96 2.53 20.61
CA PHE A 107 17.56 2.33 22.00
C PHE A 107 16.14 2.82 22.33
N ASP A 108 15.67 3.93 21.75
CA ASP A 108 14.33 4.47 22.05
C ASP A 108 13.22 3.62 21.43
N PHE A 109 13.49 3.05 20.26
CA PHE A 109 12.55 2.13 19.57
C PHE A 109 12.39 0.79 20.31
N LYS A 110 13.47 0.26 20.88
CA LYS A 110 13.43 -1.00 21.65
C LYS A 110 12.51 -0.87 22.87
N ILE A 111 12.49 0.31 23.49
CA ILE A 111 11.62 0.64 24.62
C ILE A 111 10.16 0.80 24.14
N SER A 112 9.91 1.44 22.99
CA SER A 112 8.53 1.61 22.47
C SER A 112 7.86 0.31 22.04
N CYS A 113 8.61 -0.65 21.47
CA CYS A 113 8.07 -1.95 21.08
C CYS A 113 7.78 -2.87 22.29
N MET A 114 8.55 -2.76 23.38
CA MET A 114 8.33 -3.58 24.57
C MET A 114 7.19 -3.08 25.47
N LEU A 115 6.87 -1.78 25.43
CA LEU A 115 5.90 -1.18 26.37
C LEU A 115 4.41 -1.31 25.98
N PHE A 116 4.06 -1.84 24.80
CA PHE A 116 2.67 -1.78 24.30
C PHE A 116 1.97 -3.10 23.92
N TYR A 117 2.44 -4.27 24.37
CA TYR A 117 1.62 -5.49 24.30
C TYR A 117 1.56 -6.23 25.63
N SER A 118 0.77 -5.70 26.55
CA SER A 118 0.09 -6.50 27.59
C SER A 118 -1.41 -6.42 27.35
N MET A 119 -1.88 -7.25 26.43
CA MET A 119 -3.31 -7.49 26.24
C MET A 119 -3.76 -8.56 27.24
N ARG A 120 -4.67 -8.19 28.14
CA ARG A 120 -5.30 -9.14 29.06
C ARG A 120 -6.09 -10.19 28.27
N GLN A 121 -5.73 -11.44 28.55
CA GLN A 121 -6.44 -12.71 28.34
C GLN A 121 -6.70 -13.18 26.90
N ASN A 122 -6.05 -14.31 26.60
CA ASN A 122 -6.34 -15.30 25.55
C ASN A 122 -6.29 -14.81 24.10
N THR A 123 -5.10 -14.76 23.47
CA THR A 123 -5.04 -14.77 21.99
C THR A 123 -3.67 -15.17 21.45
N LEU A 124 -3.71 -15.87 20.31
CA LEU A 124 -2.60 -16.26 19.43
C LEU A 124 -1.47 -15.22 19.35
N TYR A 125 -0.23 -15.68 19.56
CA TYR A 125 0.97 -14.90 19.32
C TYR A 125 1.36 -14.98 17.84
N PHE A 126 1.27 -13.86 17.11
CA PHE A 126 1.97 -13.72 15.84
C PHE A 126 3.38 -13.19 16.11
N TYR A 127 4.40 -13.98 15.78
CA TYR A 127 5.79 -13.54 15.82
C TYR A 127 6.13 -12.87 14.49
N ILE A 128 6.33 -11.54 14.51
CA ILE A 128 6.91 -10.82 13.39
C ILE A 128 8.43 -10.86 13.57
N PHE A 129 9.12 -11.66 12.78
CA PHE A 129 10.58 -11.65 12.72
C PHE A 129 11.03 -10.49 11.83
N LEU A 130 11.56 -9.44 12.46
CA LEU A 130 12.33 -8.41 11.78
C LEU A 130 13.79 -8.89 11.70
N ILE A 131 14.18 -9.43 10.55
CA ILE A 131 15.59 -9.70 10.27
C ILE A 131 16.23 -8.36 9.88
N ILE A 132 17.11 -7.87 10.74
CA ILE A 132 17.90 -6.66 10.50
C ILE A 132 19.32 -7.14 10.18
N ASP A 133 19.66 -7.20 8.90
CA ASP A 133 21.04 -7.43 8.47
C ASP A 133 21.86 -6.15 8.65
N SER A 134 23.08 -6.31 9.16
CA SER A 134 24.06 -5.23 9.40
C SER A 134 24.94 -4.96 8.18
#